data_AF-A0A287DB94-F1
#
_entry.id   AF-A0A287DB94-F1
#
_cell.length_a   1.000
_cell.length_b   1.000
_cell.length_c   1.000
_cell.angle_alpha   90.00
_cell.angle_beta   90.00
_cell.angle_gamma   90.00
#
_symmetry.space_group_name_H-M   'P 1'
#
loop_
_entity.id
_entity.type
_entity.pdbx_description
1 polymer ?
#
loop_
_entity_poly.entity_id
_entity_poly.type
_entity_poly.pdbx_seq_one_letter_code
_entity_poly.pdbx_strand_id
1 'polypeptide(L)'
;MWMLAVGGVFLAAAQACIFCRLPAHDLPGRLAQLSSQLKAEWKEWASPDFSAFALDEVTMNKVTEKTHRVLRVMEIKGSISSLPSYWQWLQKTKIPQYTREALCAPACRGSTILYNCSTCEGTEASCWPRKRCLPGSHDLREARILLFSVFGAVLLLGALSLLVESRHLQAKTPSSKW
;
A
#
# COMPACT_ATOMS: atom_id res chain seq x y z
N MET A 1 43.57 31.93 8.12
CA MET A 1 42.36 31.42 7.42
C MET A 1 42.09 30.01 7.96
N TRP A 2 41.15 29.80 8.89
CA TRP A 2 39.71 29.53 8.65
C TRP A 2 39.54 28.39 7.62
N MET A 3 39.03 27.20 7.95
CA MET A 3 37.74 26.90 8.57
C MET A 3 37.78 25.62 9.44
N LEU A 4 37.45 25.77 10.73
CA LEU A 4 36.77 24.73 11.50
C LEU A 4 35.28 24.96 11.30
N ALA A 5 34.58 24.02 10.68
CA ALA A 5 33.13 23.96 10.76
C ALA A 5 32.69 22.50 10.64
N VAL A 6 32.92 21.79 11.74
CA VAL A 6 31.99 20.81 12.35
C VAL A 6 31.03 20.20 11.34
N GLY A 7 31.44 19.06 10.77
CA GLY A 7 30.50 18.09 10.23
C GLY A 7 29.60 17.66 11.39
N GLY A 8 28.45 18.33 11.50
CA GLY A 8 27.42 18.00 12.47
C GLY A 8 27.07 16.54 12.28
N VAL A 9 27.47 15.73 13.26
CA VAL A 9 26.92 14.42 13.52
C VAL A 9 25.42 14.60 13.46
N PHE A 10 24.77 14.08 12.41
CA PHE A 10 23.33 13.93 12.37
C PHE A 10 22.99 13.03 13.55
N LEU A 11 22.68 13.66 14.68
CA LEU A 11 22.16 13.00 15.87
C LEU A 11 20.95 12.21 15.38
N ALA A 12 21.11 10.89 15.41
CA ALA A 12 20.09 9.90 15.13
C ALA A 12 18.95 10.06 16.16
N ALA A 13 18.14 11.10 15.97
CA ALA A 13 16.81 11.14 16.52
C ALA A 13 15.99 10.14 15.70
N ALA A 14 15.38 9.16 16.37
CA ALA A 14 14.44 8.24 15.76
C ALA A 14 13.38 9.03 14.97
N GLN A 15 13.48 8.99 13.65
CA GLN A 15 12.83 9.97 12.76
C GLN A 15 11.66 9.31 12.07
N ALA A 16 10.45 9.56 12.58
CA ALA A 16 9.17 9.24 11.95
C ALA A 16 9.20 9.31 10.42
N CYS A 17 8.45 8.43 9.73
CA CYS A 17 8.42 8.30 8.25
C CYS A 17 8.33 9.65 7.51
N ILE A 18 7.68 10.63 8.12
CA ILE A 18 7.46 11.98 7.56
C ILE A 18 8.74 12.80 7.38
N PHE A 19 9.85 12.42 8.02
CA PHE A 19 11.14 13.11 7.92
C PHE A 19 12.06 12.50 6.86
N CYS A 20 11.75 11.30 6.37
CA CYS A 20 12.62 10.56 5.46
C CYS A 20 12.72 11.16 4.05
N ARG A 21 11.73 11.94 3.63
CA ARG A 21 11.70 12.60 2.32
C ARG A 21 11.07 13.99 2.39
N LEU A 22 11.41 14.82 1.40
CA LEU A 22 11.06 16.24 1.23
C LEU A 22 11.82 17.20 2.17
N PRO A 23 13.14 17.40 1.94
CA PRO A 23 13.92 18.38 2.71
C PRO A 23 13.43 19.83 2.50
N ALA A 24 12.75 20.11 1.39
CA ALA A 24 12.26 21.45 1.04
C ALA A 24 11.24 22.04 2.04
N HIS A 25 10.58 21.20 2.84
CA HIS A 25 9.57 21.64 3.81
C HIS A 25 10.12 21.92 5.20
N ASP A 26 11.40 21.62 5.46
CA ASP A 26 12.07 21.72 6.76
C ASP A 26 11.17 21.31 7.93
N LEU A 27 10.49 20.17 7.77
CA LEU A 27 9.60 19.61 8.78
C LEU A 27 10.31 19.40 10.13
N PRO A 28 11.56 18.90 10.19
CA PRO A 28 12.30 18.77 11.44
C PRO A 28 12.53 20.12 12.12
N GLY A 29 12.99 21.14 11.38
CA GLY A 29 13.26 22.47 11.93
C GLY A 29 11.99 23.16 12.45
N ARG A 30 10.89 23.06 11.70
CA ARG A 30 9.59 23.60 12.12
C ARG A 30 9.02 22.89 13.34
N LEU A 31 9.15 21.56 13.40
CA LEU A 31 8.72 20.82 14.58
C LEU A 31 9.59 21.16 15.79
N ALA A 32 10.90 21.33 15.61
CA ALA A 32 11.81 21.80 16.67
C ALA A 32 11.40 23.19 17.19
N GLN A 33 11.03 24.11 16.29
CA GLN A 33 10.53 25.42 16.66
C GLN A 33 9.22 25.33 17.45
N LEU A 34 8.22 24.58 16.97
CA LEU A 34 6.93 24.44 17.65
C LEU A 34 7.05 23.71 18.99
N SER A 35 7.91 22.68 19.06
CA SER A 35 8.17 21.94 20.30
C SER A 35 8.94 22.75 21.32
N SER A 36 9.83 23.67 20.93
CA SER A 36 10.48 24.58 21.89
C SER A 36 9.49 25.45 22.67
N GLN A 37 8.29 25.66 22.12
CA GLN A 37 7.22 26.43 22.75
C GLN A 37 6.31 25.57 23.64
N LEU A 38 6.27 24.25 23.44
CA LEU A 38 5.63 23.29 24.34
C LEU A 38 6.68 22.78 25.35
N LYS A 39 6.55 23.15 26.62
CA LYS A 39 7.42 22.71 27.74
C LYS A 39 7.74 21.19 27.77
N ALA A 40 8.72 20.85 28.62
CA ALA A 40 9.37 19.55 28.83
C ALA A 40 8.54 18.25 28.67
N GLU A 41 7.22 18.25 28.93
CA GLU A 41 6.33 17.10 28.69
C GLU A 41 6.31 16.65 27.23
N TRP A 42 6.58 17.53 26.26
CA TRP A 42 6.63 17.16 24.84
C TRP A 42 7.71 16.13 24.52
N LYS A 43 8.86 16.17 25.22
CA LYS A 43 10.02 15.32 24.90
C LYS A 43 9.71 13.83 25.05
N GLU A 44 8.81 13.47 25.96
CA GLU A 44 8.39 12.09 26.20
C GLU A 44 7.46 11.57 25.08
N TRP A 45 6.65 12.44 24.48
CA TRP A 45 5.82 12.13 23.31
C TRP A 45 6.56 12.24 21.97
N ALA A 46 7.68 12.96 21.94
CA ALA A 46 8.50 13.22 20.75
C ALA A 46 9.44 12.07 20.37
N SER A 47 9.56 11.04 21.22
CA SER A 47 10.25 9.79 20.88
C SER A 47 9.28 8.63 20.60
N PRO A 48 8.32 8.73 19.67
CA PRO A 48 7.54 7.56 19.32
C PRO A 48 8.38 6.55 18.55
N ASP A 49 8.19 5.28 18.89
CA ASP A 49 8.80 4.18 18.15
C ASP A 49 8.08 3.99 16.80
N PHE A 50 8.79 4.28 15.71
CA PHE A 50 8.34 4.05 14.34
C PHE A 50 9.02 2.85 13.67
N SER A 51 9.84 2.09 14.40
CA SER A 51 10.64 0.98 13.84
C SER A 51 9.80 -0.12 13.19
N ALA A 52 8.55 -0.31 13.65
CA ALA A 52 7.63 -1.29 13.12
C ALA A 52 6.93 -0.85 11.81
N PHE A 53 7.16 0.38 11.34
CA PHE A 53 6.46 0.93 10.19
C PHE A 53 7.37 1.12 8.99
N ALA A 54 6.80 0.84 7.82
CA ALA A 54 7.39 1.18 6.54
C ALA A 54 6.29 1.68 5.60
N LEU A 55 6.63 2.65 4.76
CA LEU A 55 5.70 3.28 3.80
C LEU A 55 6.33 3.31 2.41
N ASP A 56 5.49 3.13 1.38
CA ASP A 56 5.90 3.37 0.01
C ASP A 56 6.09 4.87 -0.27
N GLU A 57 6.80 5.20 -1.35
CA GLU A 57 7.13 6.58 -1.70
C GLU A 57 5.91 7.50 -1.83
N VAL A 58 4.83 7.02 -2.47
CA VAL A 58 3.64 7.84 -2.74
C VAL A 58 2.92 8.13 -1.42
N THR A 59 2.76 7.12 -0.59
CA THR A 59 2.13 7.25 0.72
C THR A 59 2.95 8.13 1.64
N MET A 60 4.27 7.93 1.67
CA MET A 60 5.19 8.75 2.47
C MET A 60 5.08 10.23 2.08
N ASN A 61 5.20 10.56 0.79
CA ASN A 61 5.07 11.93 0.28
C ASN A 61 3.72 12.56 0.67
N LYS A 62 2.62 11.79 0.58
CA LYS A 62 1.28 12.25 0.96
C LYS A 62 1.17 12.58 2.45
N VAL A 63 1.73 11.75 3.32
CA VAL A 63 1.71 11.99 4.78
C VAL A 63 2.60 13.18 5.14
N THR A 64 3.76 13.30 4.50
CA THR A 64 4.69 14.42 4.67
C THR A 64 4.04 15.75 4.28
N GLU A 65 3.44 15.83 3.10
CA GLU A 65 2.71 17.01 2.62
C GLU A 65 1.54 17.39 3.54
N LYS A 66 0.77 16.40 3.98
CA LYS A 66 -0.35 16.65 4.89
C LYS A 66 0.13 17.19 6.23
N THR A 67 1.22 16.63 6.77
CA THR A 67 1.84 17.10 8.01
C THR A 67 2.33 18.54 7.85
N HIS A 68 3.05 18.84 6.76
CA HIS A 68 3.51 20.19 6.45
C HIS A 68 2.36 21.21 6.48
N ARG A 69 1.22 20.88 5.85
CA ARG A 69 0.02 21.75 5.85
C ARG A 69 -0.59 21.92 7.22
N VAL A 70 -0.71 20.85 8.01
CA VAL A 70 -1.27 20.92 9.37
C VAL A 70 -0.40 21.79 10.28
N LEU A 71 0.92 21.58 10.25
CA LEU A 71 1.85 22.43 11.01
C LEU A 71 1.74 23.89 10.60
N ARG A 72 1.55 24.16 9.30
CA ARG A 72 1.38 25.54 8.80
C ARG A 72 0.11 26.20 9.33
N VAL A 73 -0.98 25.44 9.39
CA VAL A 73 -2.24 25.93 9.99
C VAL A 73 -2.06 26.19 11.48
N MET A 74 -1.34 25.33 12.20
CA MET A 74 -1.07 25.51 13.63
C MET A 74 -0.23 26.76 13.91
N GLU A 75 0.80 27.01 13.10
CA GLU A 75 1.61 28.24 13.16
C GLU A 75 0.76 29.50 12.96
N ILE A 76 -0.06 29.52 11.90
CA ILE A 76 -0.87 30.69 11.54
C ILE A 76 -1.96 30.95 12.60
N LYS A 77 -2.60 29.90 13.11
CA LYS A 77 -3.69 30.01 14.07
C LYS A 77 -3.23 30.09 15.53
N GLY A 78 -1.93 29.91 15.79
CA GLY A 78 -1.39 29.82 17.16
C GLY A 78 -1.91 28.60 17.94
N SER A 79 -2.42 27.56 17.27
CA SER A 79 -3.07 26.41 17.90
C SER A 79 -2.08 25.30 18.27
N ILE A 80 -0.95 25.66 18.87
CA ILE A 80 0.19 24.75 19.09
C ILE A 80 -0.15 23.66 20.13
N SER A 81 -1.11 23.93 21.03
CA SER A 81 -1.65 22.94 21.97
C SER A 81 -2.31 21.73 21.30
N SER A 82 -2.65 21.80 20.02
CA SER A 82 -3.20 20.68 19.25
C SER A 82 -2.14 19.75 18.65
N LEU A 83 -0.87 20.17 18.68
CA LEU A 83 0.26 19.40 18.15
C LEU A 83 0.39 18.00 18.79
N PRO A 84 0.23 17.81 20.12
CA PRO A 84 0.34 16.48 20.74
C PRO A 84 -0.75 15.53 20.27
N SER A 85 -1.98 16.02 20.21
CA SER A 85 -3.13 15.24 19.74
C SER A 85 -2.96 14.84 18.28
N TYR A 86 -2.48 15.75 17.43
CA TYR A 86 -2.17 15.45 16.03
C TYR A 86 -1.07 14.39 15.90
N TRP A 87 0.00 14.52 16.67
CA TRP A 87 1.13 13.59 16.62
C TRP A 87 0.74 12.18 17.10
N GLN A 88 -0.01 12.08 18.19
CA GLN A 88 -0.56 10.81 18.66
C GLN A 88 -1.50 10.17 17.63
N TRP A 89 -2.36 10.96 16.98
CA TRP A 89 -3.23 10.48 15.92
C TRP A 89 -2.44 9.97 14.71
N LEU A 90 -1.37 10.68 14.32
CA LEU A 90 -0.50 10.30 13.22
C LEU A 90 0.13 8.93 13.49
N GLN A 91 0.67 8.73 14.69
CA GLN A 91 1.34 7.49 15.10
C GLN A 91 0.36 6.33 15.32
N LYS A 92 -0.72 6.53 16.09
CA LYS A 92 -1.59 5.42 16.53
C LYS A 92 -2.64 5.05 15.50
N THR A 93 -3.01 5.99 14.63
CA THR A 93 -4.11 5.80 13.69
C THR A 93 -3.61 5.85 12.26
N LYS A 94 -2.97 6.94 11.85
CA LYS A 94 -2.81 7.22 10.42
C LYS A 94 -1.70 6.41 9.75
N ILE A 95 -0.52 6.31 10.36
CA ILE A 95 0.59 5.50 9.84
C ILE A 95 0.23 4.00 9.84
N PRO A 96 -0.31 3.42 10.94
CA PRO A 96 -0.76 2.03 10.94
C PRO A 96 -1.85 1.75 9.91
N GLN A 97 -2.76 2.70 9.68
CA GLN A 97 -3.76 2.60 8.63
C GLN A 97 -3.09 2.45 7.26
N TYR A 98 -2.13 3.31 6.94
CA TYR A 98 -1.41 3.23 5.67
C TYR A 98 -0.57 1.97 5.51
N THR A 99 0.13 1.54 6.55
CA THR A 99 0.89 0.29 6.53
C THR A 99 -0.02 -0.93 6.37
N ARG A 100 -1.26 -0.88 6.89
CA ARG A 100 -2.26 -1.94 6.68
C ARG A 100 -2.98 -1.84 5.35
N GLU A 101 -3.11 -0.66 4.77
CA GLU A 101 -3.90 -0.44 3.55
C GLU A 101 -3.06 -0.46 2.26
N ALA A 102 -1.72 -0.38 2.33
CA ALA A 102 -0.90 -0.24 1.12
C ALA A 102 0.39 -1.07 1.08
N LEU A 103 0.39 -2.04 0.16
CA LEU A 103 1.57 -2.59 -0.52
C LEU A 103 1.18 -2.95 -1.97
N CYS A 104 0.78 -1.89 -2.69
CA CYS A 104 0.44 -1.77 -4.11
C CYS A 104 -1.03 -2.05 -4.53
N ALA A 105 -1.96 -1.20 -4.09
CA ALA A 105 -3.15 -0.87 -4.88
C ALA A 105 -2.88 0.45 -5.64
N PRO A 106 -3.30 0.63 -6.91
CA PRO A 106 -4.09 -0.27 -7.77
C PRO A 106 -3.26 -1.35 -8.50
N ALA A 107 -1.92 -1.28 -8.44
CA ALA A 107 -1.02 -2.19 -9.13
C ALA A 107 -0.64 -3.39 -8.24
N CYS A 108 -1.51 -4.39 -8.12
CA CYS A 108 -1.31 -5.58 -7.27
C CYS A 108 -0.26 -6.58 -7.80
N ARG A 109 0.68 -6.11 -8.62
CA ARG A 109 1.74 -6.90 -9.24
C ARG A 109 2.98 -6.03 -9.37
N GLY A 110 4.12 -6.58 -8.98
CA GLY A 110 5.42 -5.91 -9.03
C GLY A 110 6.07 -5.83 -7.65
N SER A 111 7.04 -4.94 -7.53
CA SER A 111 7.67 -4.53 -6.29
C SER A 111 7.56 -3.03 -6.12
N THR A 112 7.63 -2.57 -4.87
CA THR A 112 7.74 -1.16 -4.52
C THR A 112 8.86 -1.00 -3.51
N ILE A 113 9.44 0.19 -3.46
CA ILE A 113 10.41 0.53 -2.42
C ILE A 113 9.62 0.96 -1.18
N LEU A 114 9.85 0.26 -0.08
CA LEU A 114 9.38 0.62 1.25
C LEU A 114 10.49 1.31 2.02
N TYR A 115 10.19 2.48 2.54
CA TYR A 115 11.12 3.23 3.40
C TYR A 115 10.86 2.86 4.86
N ASN A 116 11.92 2.41 5.53
CA ASN A 116 11.89 2.18 6.97
C ASN A 116 11.75 3.51 7.70
N CYS A 117 10.75 3.62 8.57
CA CYS A 117 10.45 4.85 9.28
C CYS A 117 11.36 5.15 10.48
N SER A 118 12.41 4.37 10.72
CA SER A 118 13.45 4.68 11.71
C SER A 118 14.80 5.00 11.07
N THR A 119 15.17 4.28 10.01
CA THR A 119 16.46 4.46 9.31
C THR A 119 16.35 5.29 8.04
N CYS A 120 15.13 5.54 7.55
CA CYS A 120 14.86 6.14 6.24
C CYS A 120 15.49 5.38 5.06
N GLU A 121 15.91 4.13 5.27
CA GLU A 121 16.44 3.27 4.24
C GLU A 121 15.31 2.66 3.41
N GLY A 122 15.48 2.69 2.09
CA GLY A 122 14.57 2.05 1.14
C GLY A 122 14.92 0.57 0.97
N THR A 123 13.93 -0.30 1.14
CA THR A 123 14.04 -1.74 0.88
C THR A 123 13.02 -2.13 -0.19
N GLU A 124 13.43 -2.98 -1.12
CA GLU A 124 12.49 -3.50 -2.13
C GLU A 124 11.56 -4.53 -1.49
N ALA A 125 10.26 -4.31 -1.62
CA ALA A 125 9.22 -5.21 -1.12
C ALA A 125 8.29 -5.63 -2.25
N SER A 126 7.92 -6.91 -2.28
CA SER A 126 6.93 -7.42 -3.23
C SER A 126 5.53 -6.91 -2.88
N CYS A 127 4.78 -6.52 -3.91
CA CYS A 127 3.39 -6.12 -3.77
C CYS A 127 2.51 -7.29 -3.29
N TRP A 128 1.36 -6.98 -2.69
CA TRP A 128 0.43 -8.00 -2.22
C TRP A 128 -0.10 -8.90 -3.34
N PRO A 129 -0.39 -10.18 -3.04
CA PRO A 129 -1.05 -11.07 -3.99
C PRO A 129 -2.41 -10.51 -4.42
N ARG A 130 -2.75 -10.67 -5.70
CA ARG A 130 -4.02 -10.19 -6.30
C ARG A 130 -5.26 -10.53 -5.47
N LYS A 131 -5.30 -11.71 -4.85
CA LYS A 131 -6.41 -12.16 -3.98
C LYS A 131 -6.63 -11.28 -2.74
N ARG A 132 -5.55 -10.82 -2.10
CA ARG A 132 -5.61 -9.93 -0.93
C ARG A 132 -5.95 -8.49 -1.33
N CYS A 133 -5.49 -8.14 -2.52
CA CYS A 133 -5.57 -6.80 -3.08
C CYS A 133 -6.96 -6.49 -3.68
N LEU A 134 -7.62 -7.49 -4.27
CA LEU A 134 -8.93 -7.41 -4.93
C LEU A 134 -9.85 -8.55 -4.43
N PRO A 135 -10.44 -8.41 -3.23
CA PRO A 135 -11.37 -9.41 -2.70
C PRO A 135 -12.64 -9.43 -3.58
N GLY A 136 -12.84 -10.50 -4.34
CA GLY A 136 -14.01 -10.69 -5.22
C GLY A 136 -13.70 -10.70 -6.72
N SER A 137 -12.45 -10.45 -7.15
CA SER A 137 -12.07 -10.83 -8.51
C SER A 137 -11.90 -12.36 -8.52
N HIS A 138 -12.89 -13.11 -9.01
CA HIS A 138 -12.64 -14.49 -9.41
C HIS A 138 -11.39 -14.48 -10.30
N ASP A 139 -10.43 -15.36 -10.02
CA ASP A 139 -9.25 -15.46 -10.86
C ASP A 139 -9.77 -15.70 -12.29
N LEU A 140 -9.42 -14.84 -13.25
CA LEU A 140 -9.80 -15.01 -14.65
C LEU A 140 -9.47 -16.42 -15.16
N ARG A 141 -8.50 -17.08 -14.53
CA ARG A 141 -8.15 -18.48 -14.69
C ARG A 141 -9.27 -19.45 -14.26
N GLU A 142 -9.88 -19.26 -13.10
CA GLU A 142 -11.03 -20.06 -12.64
C GLU A 142 -12.24 -19.87 -13.57
N ALA A 143 -12.56 -18.62 -13.92
CA ALA A 143 -13.63 -18.33 -14.88
C ALA A 143 -13.38 -18.98 -16.25
N ARG A 144 -12.12 -18.94 -16.72
CA ARG A 144 -11.70 -19.58 -17.97
C ARG A 144 -11.82 -21.10 -17.91
N ILE A 145 -11.43 -21.72 -16.79
CA ILE A 145 -11.56 -23.18 -16.59
C ILE A 145 -13.04 -23.58 -16.62
N LEU A 146 -13.91 -22.85 -15.90
CA LEU A 146 -15.35 -23.13 -15.86
C LEU A 146 -16.01 -22.98 -17.24
N LEU A 147 -15.64 -21.95 -18.01
CA LEU A 147 -16.13 -21.76 -19.37
C LEU A 147 -15.72 -22.92 -20.29
N PHE A 148 -14.45 -23.35 -20.21
CA PHE A 148 -14.00 -24.51 -20.98
C PHE A 148 -14.70 -25.80 -20.58
N SER A 149 -14.96 -26.01 -19.29
CA SER A 149 -15.67 -27.22 -18.84
C SER A 149 -17.13 -27.24 -19.30
N VAL A 150 -17.83 -26.11 -19.24
CA VAL A 150 -19.23 -26.01 -19.71
C VAL A 150 -19.29 -26.20 -21.23
N PHE A 151 -18.39 -25.55 -21.96
CA PHE A 151 -18.30 -25.71 -23.41
C PHE A 151 -18.00 -27.16 -23.82
N GLY A 152 -17.05 -27.81 -23.14
CA GLY A 152 -16.75 -29.23 -23.36
C GLY A 152 -17.94 -30.15 -23.09
N ALA A 153 -18.69 -29.90 -22.01
CA ALA A 153 -19.89 -30.68 -21.70
C ALA A 153 -20.98 -30.54 -22.78
N VAL A 154 -21.23 -29.32 -23.25
CA VAL A 154 -22.22 -29.05 -24.32
C VAL A 154 -21.82 -29.74 -25.63
N LEU A 155 -20.54 -29.67 -26.00
CA LEU A 155 -20.05 -30.35 -27.21
C LEU A 155 -20.16 -31.86 -27.11
N LEU A 156 -19.84 -32.45 -25.96
CA LEU A 156 -19.98 -33.89 -25.73
C LEU A 156 -21.44 -34.33 -25.81
N LEU A 157 -22.35 -33.58 -25.18
CA LEU A 157 -23.79 -33.86 -25.27
C LEU A 157 -24.28 -33.76 -26.71
N GLY A 158 -23.87 -32.72 -27.45
CA GLY A 158 -24.21 -32.58 -28.87
C GLY A 158 -23.69 -33.73 -29.73
N ALA A 159 -22.44 -34.16 -29.51
CA ALA A 159 -21.86 -35.30 -30.22
C ALA A 159 -22.59 -36.62 -29.89
N LEU A 160 -22.95 -36.85 -28.62
CA LEU A 160 -23.72 -38.01 -28.21
C LEU A 160 -25.12 -38.00 -28.83
N SER A 161 -25.81 -36.85 -28.87
CA SER A 161 -27.09 -36.70 -29.56
C SER A 161 -26.98 -37.06 -31.04
N LEU A 162 -25.96 -36.54 -31.74
CA LEU A 162 -25.71 -36.87 -33.16
C LEU A 162 -25.38 -38.36 -33.38
N LEU A 163 -24.61 -38.98 -32.48
CA LEU A 163 -24.31 -40.41 -32.54
C LEU A 163 -25.55 -41.27 -32.33
N VAL A 164 -26.44 -40.88 -31.41
CA VAL A 164 -27.71 -41.57 -31.18
C VAL A 164 -28.63 -41.40 -32.40
N GLU A 165 -28.77 -40.19 -32.93
CA GLU A 165 -29.60 -39.93 -34.12
C GLU A 165 -29.09 -40.67 -35.36
N SER A 166 -27.78 -40.66 -35.61
CA SER A 166 -27.19 -41.38 -36.75
C SER A 166 -27.37 -42.89 -36.65
N ARG A 167 -27.20 -43.48 -35.46
CA ARG A 167 -27.49 -44.91 -35.24
C ARG A 167 -28.97 -45.23 -35.43
N HIS A 168 -29.85 -44.37 -34.93
CA HIS A 168 -31.30 -44.54 -35.09
C HIS A 168 -31.71 -44.44 -36.58
N LEU A 169 -31.12 -43.52 -37.34
CA LEU A 169 -31.33 -43.42 -38.79
C LEU A 169 -30.80 -44.63 -39.54
N GLN A 170 -29.58 -45.10 -39.22
CA GLN A 170 -29.01 -46.32 -39.81
C GLN A 170 -29.86 -47.56 -39.53
N ALA A 171 -30.45 -47.67 -38.33
CA ALA A 171 -31.36 -48.76 -37.98
C ALA A 171 -32.71 -48.66 -38.72
N LYS A 172 -33.13 -47.45 -39.10
CA LYS A 172 -34.42 -47.21 -39.78
C LYS A 172 -34.34 -47.33 -41.31
N THR A 173 -33.16 -47.18 -41.90
CA THR A 173 -32.91 -47.59 -43.30
C THR A 173 -32.55 -49.07 -43.32
N PRO A 174 -33.48 -49.99 -43.64
CA PRO A 174 -33.09 -51.36 -43.94
C PRO A 174 -32.12 -51.31 -45.12
N SER A 175 -31.03 -52.05 -44.99
CA SER A 175 -30.10 -52.34 -46.08
C SER A 175 -30.90 -52.88 -47.26
N SER A 176 -31.24 -52.01 -48.22
CA SER A 176 -31.58 -52.44 -49.58
C SER A 176 -30.26 -52.91 -50.20
N LYS A 177 -29.85 -54.12 -49.82
CA LYS A 177 -28.90 -54.90 -50.58
C LYS A 177 -29.59 -55.24 -51.90
N TRP A 178 -28.92 -54.82 -52.96
CA TRP A 178 -29.08 -55.23 -54.35
C TRP A 178 -29.31 -56.74 -54.48
#